data_AF-A0A4Q6CH91-F1
#
_entry.id   AF-A0A4Q6CH91-F1
#
_cell.length_a   1.000
_cell.length_b   1.000
_cell.length_c   1.000
_cell.angle_alpha   90.00
_cell.angle_beta   90.00
_cell.angle_gamma   90.00
#
_symmetry.space_group_name_H-M   'P 1'
#
loop_
_entity.id
_entity.type
_entity.pdbx_description
1 polymer ?
#
loop_
_entity_poly.entity_id
_entity_poly.type
_entity_poly.pdbx_seq_one_letter_code
_entity_poly.pdbx_strand_id
1 'polypeptide(L)'
;MTTYDFIQFGLFILLLMIATPLLGGWMAKIFQGETHFMQKPLGWLERLTYRVGGVDAKEEMGWKSYAWALVAFNLVGIAAVFVIQMIQTSLPFNPQGLPNVSWHSALNTAVSFVTNTNWQGYAGETTMSYFTQMTALAVQNFLSAATGIAVAIAIARGISKRSSKSIGNFWIDLTRATVYVLLPLSLVLALILITQGVVQTFAPSVVATGLEGVKQVIPLGPAASQVAIKMIGTNGGGFFNANAAHPFENPTGLSNFLQMLAIFLIPAALTFTFGTIVKNRRHGWIVFGTMMTLFLVITGLALWSEVYSNPVFAQSLMEGKETRFGTFSSVFFAMITTAASCGAVNAMHSSLSPLTGGLAMVNMQLGEVIFGGVGAGLYGMFMFILMTVFLAGLMVGRSPEYLGKKIEAREMMMIILAILAPSAMVLVGSAISVVVPAGLSSLANGGPHGFSEILYAFTSAAANNGSAFAGLNANTPYYNVMLAIAMFVGRFAIIVPLLAVAGSLAAKKYSPPSPGTFEVDTPLFGALLIGVILIVGGLTFFPALALGPIVEHLLMLRGQVF
;
A
#
# COMPACT_ATOMS: atom_id res chain seq x y z
N MET A 1 13.14 -12.50 22.19
CA MET A 1 13.08 -13.10 20.83
C MET A 1 13.67 -14.50 20.91
N THR A 2 13.08 -15.44 20.18
CA THR A 2 13.49 -16.84 20.13
C THR A 2 14.33 -17.13 18.89
N THR A 3 14.99 -18.30 18.85
CA THR A 3 15.69 -18.76 17.64
C THR A 3 14.76 -18.88 16.43
N TYR A 4 13.50 -19.26 16.65
CA TYR A 4 12.50 -19.36 15.57
C TYR A 4 12.18 -18.01 14.93
N ASP A 5 12.16 -16.93 15.71
CA ASP A 5 11.94 -15.57 15.20
C ASP A 5 13.05 -15.17 14.21
N PHE A 6 14.30 -15.45 14.55
CA PHE A 6 15.45 -15.18 13.67
C PHE A 6 15.44 -16.05 12.41
N ILE A 7 15.02 -17.32 12.53
CA ILE A 7 14.88 -18.21 11.37
C ILE A 7 13.77 -17.70 10.44
N GLN A 8 12.62 -17.32 10.98
CA GLN A 8 11.50 -16.76 10.22
C GLN A 8 11.93 -15.50 9.48
N PHE A 9 12.63 -14.59 10.16
CA PHE A 9 13.18 -13.38 9.57
C PHE A 9 14.18 -13.66 8.45
N GLY A 10 15.17 -14.52 8.70
CA GLY A 10 16.17 -14.89 7.70
C GLY A 10 15.55 -15.55 6.47
N LEU A 11 14.57 -16.43 6.68
CA LEU A 11 13.82 -17.10 5.61
C LEU A 11 13.00 -16.10 4.79
N PHE A 12 12.34 -15.13 5.44
CA PHE A 12 11.60 -14.07 4.75
C PHE A 12 12.51 -13.30 3.80
N ILE A 13 13.65 -12.79 4.31
CA ILE A 13 14.60 -12.00 3.52
C ILE A 13 15.18 -12.83 2.38
N LEU A 14 15.57 -14.08 2.65
CA LEU A 14 16.10 -14.99 1.63
C LEU A 14 15.10 -15.24 0.49
N LEU A 15 13.87 -15.60 0.83
CA LEU A 15 12.82 -15.87 -0.17
C LEU A 15 12.48 -14.63 -0.98
N LEU A 16 12.44 -13.45 -0.34
CA LEU A 16 12.19 -12.20 -1.04
C LEU A 16 13.32 -11.86 -2.01
N MET A 17 14.58 -12.02 -1.62
CA MET A 17 15.74 -11.81 -2.50
C MET A 17 15.75 -12.77 -3.69
N ILE A 18 15.32 -14.03 -3.50
CA ILE A 18 15.20 -15.02 -4.59
C ILE A 18 14.04 -14.67 -5.52
N ALA A 19 12.88 -14.30 -4.96
CA ALA A 19 11.68 -14.00 -5.74
C ALA A 19 11.81 -12.71 -6.57
N THR A 20 12.56 -11.72 -6.06
CA THR A 20 12.74 -10.40 -6.70
C THR A 20 13.20 -10.48 -8.16
N PRO A 21 14.32 -11.12 -8.52
CA PRO A 21 14.76 -11.24 -9.92
C PRO A 21 13.87 -12.19 -10.75
N LEU A 22 13.28 -13.22 -10.14
CA LEU A 22 12.43 -14.19 -10.85
C LEU A 22 11.13 -13.53 -11.32
N LEU A 23 10.38 -12.93 -10.38
CA LEU A 23 9.15 -12.23 -10.70
C LEU A 23 9.42 -10.93 -11.45
N GLY A 24 10.48 -10.20 -11.09
CA GLY A 24 10.82 -8.94 -11.75
C GLY A 24 11.24 -9.14 -13.21
N GLY A 25 12.01 -10.19 -13.49
CA GLY A 25 12.33 -10.59 -14.86
C GLY A 25 11.09 -11.01 -15.65
N TRP A 26 10.17 -11.74 -15.03
CA TRP A 26 8.89 -12.11 -15.63
C TRP A 26 8.02 -10.90 -15.98
N MET A 27 7.85 -9.98 -15.04
CA MET A 27 7.09 -8.74 -15.26
C MET A 27 7.73 -7.88 -16.35
N ALA A 28 9.05 -7.76 -16.37
CA ALA A 28 9.76 -7.04 -17.43
C ALA A 28 9.47 -7.60 -18.82
N LYS A 29 9.36 -8.93 -18.99
CA LYS A 29 8.99 -9.56 -20.26
C LYS A 29 7.56 -9.23 -20.68
N ILE A 30 6.60 -9.33 -19.75
CA ILE A 30 5.17 -9.02 -19.99
C ILE A 30 5.02 -7.57 -20.47
N PHE A 31 5.61 -6.62 -19.74
CA PHE A 31 5.44 -5.20 -20.03
C PHE A 31 6.28 -4.71 -21.22
N GLN A 32 7.28 -5.47 -21.66
CA GLN A 32 7.98 -5.22 -22.93
C GLN A 32 7.29 -5.89 -24.14
N GLY A 33 6.22 -6.66 -23.91
CA GLY A 33 5.46 -7.31 -24.98
C GLY A 33 6.17 -8.53 -25.58
N GLU A 34 7.13 -9.12 -24.85
CA GLU A 34 7.78 -10.36 -25.26
C GLU A 34 6.80 -11.53 -25.22
N THR A 35 7.01 -12.55 -26.06
CA THR A 35 6.21 -13.78 -26.01
C THR A 35 6.49 -14.55 -24.73
N HIS A 36 5.44 -15.06 -24.09
CA HIS A 36 5.57 -15.77 -22.82
C HIS A 36 4.57 -16.93 -22.67
N PHE A 37 4.89 -17.89 -21.80
CA PHE A 37 4.13 -19.15 -21.70
C PHE A 37 2.66 -18.95 -21.29
N MET A 38 2.35 -17.92 -20.48
CA MET A 38 0.98 -17.62 -20.05
C MET A 38 0.06 -17.09 -21.17
N GLN A 39 0.59 -16.69 -22.33
CA GLN A 39 -0.25 -16.26 -23.47
C GLN A 39 -1.12 -17.40 -23.99
N LYS A 40 -0.66 -18.65 -23.89
CA LYS A 40 -1.44 -19.84 -24.31
C LYS A 40 -2.70 -20.03 -23.46
N PRO A 41 -2.63 -20.19 -22.12
CA PRO A 41 -3.82 -20.39 -21.29
C PRO A 41 -4.66 -19.13 -21.06
N LEU A 42 -4.05 -17.93 -20.99
CA LEU A 42 -4.74 -16.71 -20.54
C LEU A 42 -4.86 -15.63 -21.63
N GLY A 43 -4.20 -15.76 -22.77
CA GLY A 43 -4.20 -14.71 -23.80
C GLY A 43 -5.56 -14.46 -24.46
N TRP A 44 -6.52 -15.36 -24.28
CA TRP A 44 -7.90 -15.11 -24.70
C TRP A 44 -8.57 -14.02 -23.86
N LEU A 45 -8.23 -13.90 -22.57
CA LEU A 45 -8.72 -12.82 -21.70
C LEU A 45 -8.20 -11.48 -22.18
N GLU A 46 -6.90 -11.37 -22.46
CA GLU A 46 -6.30 -10.15 -23.01
C GLU A 46 -6.99 -9.72 -24.31
N ARG A 47 -7.15 -10.65 -25.26
CA ARG A 47 -7.82 -10.36 -26.55
C ARG A 47 -9.30 -10.01 -26.38
N LEU A 48 -10.00 -10.65 -25.44
CA LEU A 48 -11.40 -10.36 -25.16
C LEU A 48 -11.55 -8.95 -24.58
N THR A 49 -10.73 -8.60 -23.58
CA THR A 49 -10.71 -7.27 -22.98
C THR A 49 -10.42 -6.20 -24.03
N TYR A 50 -9.43 -6.42 -24.91
CA TYR A 50 -9.14 -5.47 -25.99
C TYR A 50 -10.28 -5.34 -26.98
N ARG A 51 -10.91 -6.46 -27.38
CA ARG A 51 -12.03 -6.44 -28.32
C ARG A 51 -13.26 -5.73 -27.76
N VAL A 52 -13.62 -6.01 -26.51
CA VAL A 52 -14.79 -5.41 -25.85
C VAL A 52 -14.52 -3.94 -25.51
N GLY A 53 -13.31 -3.60 -25.08
CA GLY A 53 -12.91 -2.24 -24.77
C GLY A 53 -12.54 -1.39 -25.99
N GLY A 54 -12.52 -1.95 -27.20
CA GLY A 54 -12.07 -1.26 -28.41
C GLY A 54 -10.60 -0.82 -28.36
N VAL A 55 -9.76 -1.54 -27.61
CA VAL A 55 -8.34 -1.21 -27.40
C VAL A 55 -7.52 -1.71 -28.59
N ASP A 56 -6.88 -0.81 -29.32
CA ASP A 56 -5.86 -1.19 -30.30
C ASP A 56 -4.52 -1.42 -29.60
N ALA A 57 -4.01 -2.65 -29.69
CA ALA A 57 -2.73 -3.05 -29.12
C ALA A 57 -1.52 -2.33 -29.75
N LYS A 58 -1.69 -1.68 -30.90
CA LYS A 58 -0.64 -0.90 -31.60
C LYS A 58 -0.63 0.58 -31.22
N GLU A 59 -1.69 1.08 -30.61
CA GLU A 59 -1.80 2.49 -30.27
C GLU A 59 -0.94 2.82 -29.05
N GLU A 60 -0.09 3.84 -29.18
CA GLU A 60 0.66 4.39 -28.06
C GLU A 60 0.07 5.73 -27.59
N MET A 61 0.05 5.93 -26.27
CA MET A 61 -0.46 7.13 -25.61
C MET A 61 0.66 8.05 -25.15
N GLY A 62 0.47 9.36 -25.36
CA GLY A 62 1.20 10.39 -24.62
C GLY A 62 0.73 10.48 -23.17
N TRP A 63 1.50 11.18 -22.33
CA TRP A 63 1.21 11.22 -20.88
C TRP A 63 -0.17 11.79 -20.53
N LYS A 64 -0.67 12.78 -21.31
CA LYS A 64 -1.99 13.37 -21.07
C LYS A 64 -3.12 12.37 -21.30
N SER A 65 -3.09 11.66 -22.43
CA SER A 65 -4.09 10.64 -22.76
C SER A 65 -4.03 9.47 -21.78
N TYR A 66 -2.82 9.06 -21.39
CA TYR A 66 -2.61 8.03 -20.37
C TYR A 66 -3.23 8.45 -19.02
N ALA A 67 -2.92 9.66 -18.55
CA ALA A 67 -3.45 10.19 -17.30
C ALA A 67 -4.98 10.34 -17.33
N TRP A 68 -5.54 10.81 -18.45
CA TRP A 68 -7.00 10.94 -18.59
C TRP A 68 -7.67 9.57 -18.56
N ALA A 69 -7.18 8.59 -19.33
CA ALA A 69 -7.71 7.23 -19.35
C ALA A 69 -7.69 6.61 -17.93
N LEU A 70 -6.59 6.79 -17.21
CA LEU A 70 -6.43 6.33 -15.83
C LEU A 70 -7.44 6.99 -14.88
N VAL A 71 -7.54 8.32 -14.88
CA VAL A 71 -8.45 9.04 -13.97
C VAL A 71 -9.90 8.70 -14.28
N ALA A 72 -10.29 8.68 -15.55
CA ALA A 72 -11.64 8.28 -15.98
C ALA A 72 -12.01 6.89 -15.49
N PHE A 73 -11.11 5.93 -15.72
CA PHE A 73 -11.32 4.54 -15.33
C PHE A 73 -11.57 4.41 -13.82
N ASN A 74 -10.76 5.10 -13.01
CA ASN A 74 -10.90 5.06 -11.56
C ASN A 74 -12.17 5.80 -11.08
N LEU A 75 -12.54 6.93 -11.69
CA LEU A 75 -13.81 7.62 -11.37
C LEU A 75 -15.04 6.75 -11.68
N VAL A 76 -15.02 6.02 -12.79
CA VAL A 76 -16.06 5.02 -13.12
C VAL A 76 -16.05 3.90 -12.09
N GLY A 77 -14.87 3.45 -11.64
CA GLY A 77 -14.73 2.49 -10.54
C GLY A 77 -15.40 2.97 -9.24
N ILE A 78 -15.16 4.22 -8.84
CA ILE A 78 -15.77 4.82 -7.63
C ILE A 78 -17.29 4.82 -7.78
N ALA A 79 -17.81 5.31 -8.91
CA ALA A 79 -19.25 5.34 -9.16
C ALA A 79 -19.88 3.94 -9.12
N ALA A 80 -19.23 2.94 -9.73
CA ALA A 80 -19.72 1.56 -9.74
C ALA A 80 -19.80 0.97 -8.32
N VAL A 81 -18.72 1.10 -7.53
CA VAL A 81 -18.69 0.57 -6.15
C VAL A 81 -19.66 1.31 -5.24
N PHE A 82 -19.80 2.62 -5.42
CA PHE A 82 -20.80 3.42 -4.69
C PHE A 82 -22.21 2.93 -4.98
N VAL A 83 -22.58 2.81 -6.27
CA VAL A 83 -23.92 2.36 -6.68
C VAL A 83 -24.22 0.94 -6.17
N ILE A 84 -23.28 0.00 -6.30
CA ILE A 84 -23.47 -1.39 -5.82
C ILE A 84 -23.80 -1.41 -4.33
N GLN A 85 -23.10 -0.63 -3.50
CA GLN A 85 -23.38 -0.53 -2.07
C GLN A 85 -24.74 0.13 -1.76
N MET A 86 -25.13 1.14 -2.53
CA MET A 86 -26.40 1.85 -2.38
C MET A 86 -27.62 1.01 -2.77
N ILE A 87 -27.44 -0.07 -3.53
CA ILE A 87 -28.52 -1.00 -3.94
C ILE A 87 -28.28 -2.44 -3.46
N GLN A 88 -27.32 -2.65 -2.56
CA GLN A 88 -26.86 -3.97 -2.08
C GLN A 88 -28.00 -4.91 -1.70
N THR A 89 -29.05 -4.42 -1.04
CA THR A 89 -30.17 -5.25 -0.59
C THR A 89 -30.90 -5.95 -1.74
N SER A 90 -30.91 -5.36 -2.94
CA SER A 90 -31.59 -5.90 -4.12
C SER A 90 -30.70 -6.84 -4.95
N LEU A 91 -29.42 -6.97 -4.62
CA LEU A 91 -28.46 -7.78 -5.36
C LEU A 91 -28.46 -9.24 -4.85
N PRO A 92 -28.08 -10.21 -5.69
CA PRO A 92 -27.99 -11.62 -5.27
C PRO A 92 -26.89 -11.81 -4.22
N PHE A 93 -26.75 -13.03 -3.67
CA PHE A 93 -25.72 -13.38 -2.68
C PHE A 93 -25.69 -12.46 -1.44
N ASN A 94 -26.88 -12.16 -0.90
CA ASN A 94 -27.06 -11.50 0.39
C ASN A 94 -27.82 -12.43 1.37
N PRO A 95 -27.23 -13.56 1.81
CA PRO A 95 -27.94 -14.55 2.61
C PRO A 95 -28.41 -14.02 3.98
N GLN A 96 -27.76 -12.98 4.50
CA GLN A 96 -28.10 -12.34 5.77
C GLN A 96 -29.15 -11.22 5.62
N GLY A 97 -29.54 -10.86 4.40
CA GLY A 97 -30.52 -9.78 4.16
C GLY A 97 -30.02 -8.41 4.62
N LEU A 98 -28.72 -8.13 4.48
CA LEU A 98 -28.10 -6.88 4.91
C LEU A 98 -28.71 -5.66 4.18
N PRO A 99 -28.91 -4.53 4.89
CA PRO A 99 -29.44 -3.31 4.31
C PRO A 99 -28.44 -2.66 3.34
N ASN A 100 -28.90 -1.63 2.62
CA ASN A 100 -28.02 -0.77 1.83
C ASN A 100 -27.08 0.00 2.76
N VAL A 101 -25.85 0.20 2.32
CA VAL A 101 -24.83 0.96 3.07
C VAL A 101 -25.22 2.43 3.10
N SER A 102 -24.95 3.14 4.20
CA SER A 102 -25.21 4.58 4.27
C SER A 102 -24.37 5.34 3.24
N TRP A 103 -24.88 6.44 2.70
CA TRP A 103 -24.24 7.17 1.60
C TRP A 103 -22.79 7.60 1.92
N HIS A 104 -22.53 8.01 3.17
CA HIS A 104 -21.20 8.49 3.57
C HIS A 104 -20.21 7.32 3.68
N SER A 105 -20.62 6.19 4.24
CA SER A 105 -19.79 4.98 4.35
C SER A 105 -19.57 4.35 2.97
N ALA A 106 -20.60 4.34 2.12
CA ALA A 106 -20.50 3.87 0.74
C ALA A 106 -19.53 4.73 -0.09
N LEU A 107 -19.58 6.06 0.05
CA LEU A 107 -18.64 6.98 -0.62
C LEU A 107 -17.21 6.73 -0.15
N ASN A 108 -16.99 6.69 1.17
CA ASN A 108 -15.67 6.46 1.73
C ASN A 108 -15.08 5.14 1.25
N THR A 109 -15.86 4.06 1.33
CA THR A 109 -15.46 2.72 0.92
C THR A 109 -15.18 2.65 -0.59
N ALA A 110 -16.02 3.28 -1.42
CA ALA A 110 -15.81 3.32 -2.87
C ALA A 110 -14.51 4.03 -3.24
N VAL A 111 -14.25 5.20 -2.65
CA VAL A 111 -12.99 5.92 -2.84
C VAL A 111 -11.83 5.06 -2.34
N SER A 112 -11.97 4.49 -1.15
CA SER A 112 -10.91 3.75 -0.47
C SER A 112 -10.39 2.54 -1.26
N PHE A 113 -11.29 1.73 -1.81
CA PHE A 113 -10.90 0.56 -2.59
C PHE A 113 -10.30 0.96 -3.94
N VAL A 114 -10.82 2.02 -4.58
CA VAL A 114 -10.27 2.50 -5.86
C VAL A 114 -8.91 3.16 -5.67
N THR A 115 -8.68 3.86 -4.56
CA THR A 115 -7.39 4.48 -4.23
C THR A 115 -6.37 3.47 -3.69
N ASN A 116 -6.68 2.16 -3.72
CA ASN A 116 -5.83 1.09 -3.21
C ASN A 116 -5.50 1.24 -1.72
N THR A 117 -6.41 1.83 -0.94
CA THR A 117 -6.23 2.10 0.49
C THR A 117 -7.00 1.10 1.33
N ASN A 118 -8.25 0.81 0.97
CA ASN A 118 -9.15 -0.09 1.68
C ASN A 118 -9.26 0.17 3.20
N TRP A 119 -9.21 1.44 3.56
CA TRP A 119 -9.73 1.96 4.81
C TRP A 119 -11.13 1.40 5.08
N GLN A 120 -11.33 0.92 6.30
CA GLN A 120 -12.59 0.35 6.75
C GLN A 120 -13.05 1.07 8.00
N GLY A 121 -14.07 1.91 7.85
CA GLY A 121 -14.87 2.42 8.96
C GLY A 121 -16.05 1.50 9.28
N TYR A 122 -16.07 0.26 8.79
CA TYR A 122 -17.21 -0.66 8.91
C TYR A 122 -16.73 -2.07 9.26
N ALA A 123 -17.63 -2.88 9.82
CA ALA A 123 -17.40 -4.31 10.01
C ALA A 123 -17.95 -5.09 8.81
N GLY A 124 -17.09 -5.85 8.13
CA GLY A 124 -17.43 -6.50 6.86
C GLY A 124 -18.56 -7.52 6.97
N GLU A 125 -18.57 -8.32 8.05
CA GLU A 125 -19.57 -9.35 8.33
C GLU A 125 -20.98 -8.84 8.62
N THR A 126 -21.12 -7.57 9.03
CA THR A 126 -22.42 -6.95 9.37
C THR A 126 -22.85 -5.87 8.38
N THR A 127 -21.95 -5.41 7.52
CA THR A 127 -22.21 -4.27 6.61
C THR A 127 -22.28 -4.70 5.14
N MET A 128 -21.41 -5.62 4.72
CA MET A 128 -21.22 -5.93 3.30
C MET A 128 -21.77 -7.32 2.93
N SER A 129 -22.60 -7.37 1.90
CA SER A 129 -23.07 -8.63 1.30
C SER A 129 -21.93 -9.36 0.58
N TYR A 130 -22.10 -10.66 0.33
CA TYR A 130 -21.10 -11.43 -0.42
C TYR A 130 -20.96 -10.92 -1.86
N PHE A 131 -22.04 -10.43 -2.47
CA PHE A 131 -21.97 -9.80 -3.80
C PHE A 131 -21.10 -8.55 -3.78
N THR A 132 -21.34 -7.62 -2.85
CA THR A 132 -20.53 -6.40 -2.73
C THR A 132 -19.06 -6.72 -2.50
N GLN A 133 -18.75 -7.63 -1.58
CA GLN A 133 -17.37 -8.08 -1.32
C GLN A 133 -16.72 -8.67 -2.59
N MET A 134 -17.43 -9.56 -3.30
CA MET A 134 -16.87 -10.29 -4.45
C MET A 134 -16.78 -9.45 -5.73
N THR A 135 -17.84 -8.72 -6.11
CA THR A 135 -17.95 -8.09 -7.43
C THR A 135 -17.58 -6.61 -7.42
N ALA A 136 -17.56 -5.96 -6.26
CA ALA A 136 -17.14 -4.57 -6.13
C ALA A 136 -15.76 -4.49 -5.46
N LEU A 137 -15.65 -4.95 -4.22
CA LEU A 137 -14.45 -4.75 -3.39
C LEU A 137 -13.26 -5.57 -3.90
N ALA A 138 -13.44 -6.88 -4.12
CA ALA A 138 -12.38 -7.73 -4.66
C ALA A 138 -11.99 -7.36 -6.09
N VAL A 139 -12.94 -6.92 -6.93
CA VAL A 139 -12.63 -6.40 -8.28
C VAL A 139 -11.76 -5.15 -8.19
N GLN A 140 -12.07 -4.21 -7.31
CA GLN A 140 -11.21 -3.05 -7.12
C GLN A 140 -9.83 -3.45 -6.61
N ASN A 141 -9.69 -4.42 -5.71
CA ASN A 141 -8.38 -4.90 -5.26
C ASN A 141 -7.45 -5.33 -6.42
N PHE A 142 -8.01 -5.82 -7.53
CA PHE A 142 -7.24 -6.10 -8.74
C PHE A 142 -6.94 -4.84 -9.55
N LEU A 143 -7.94 -3.98 -9.75
CA LEU A 143 -7.87 -2.84 -10.66
C LEU A 143 -7.05 -1.67 -10.08
N SER A 144 -7.16 -1.42 -8.78
CA SER A 144 -6.37 -0.42 -8.05
C SER A 144 -4.89 -0.78 -8.02
N ALA A 145 -4.57 -2.05 -7.77
CA ALA A 145 -3.22 -2.59 -7.81
C ALA A 145 -2.65 -2.56 -9.24
N ALA A 146 -3.43 -3.02 -10.23
CA ALA A 146 -3.03 -2.98 -11.64
C ALA A 146 -2.77 -1.55 -12.13
N THR A 147 -3.58 -0.57 -11.68
CA THR A 147 -3.36 0.85 -11.94
C THR A 147 -2.00 1.32 -11.38
N GLY A 148 -1.66 0.93 -10.15
CA GLY A 148 -0.35 1.23 -9.56
C GLY A 148 0.81 0.67 -10.37
N ILE A 149 0.74 -0.62 -10.76
CA ILE A 149 1.74 -1.25 -11.63
C ILE A 149 1.86 -0.50 -12.96
N ALA A 150 0.73 -0.19 -13.60
CA ALA A 150 0.69 0.49 -14.88
C ALA A 150 1.42 1.85 -14.83
N VAL A 151 1.18 2.65 -13.79
CA VAL A 151 1.88 3.93 -13.57
C VAL A 151 3.39 3.72 -13.40
N ALA A 152 3.81 2.77 -12.56
CA ALA A 152 5.23 2.50 -12.34
C ALA A 152 5.94 2.08 -13.64
N ILE A 153 5.28 1.25 -14.46
CA ILE A 153 5.77 0.83 -15.78
C ILE A 153 5.81 2.01 -16.76
N ALA A 154 4.79 2.86 -16.80
CA ALA A 154 4.76 4.05 -17.64
C ALA A 154 5.90 5.03 -17.30
N ILE A 155 6.21 5.20 -16.00
CA ILE A 155 7.35 6.02 -15.55
C ILE A 155 8.68 5.37 -15.95
N ALA A 156 8.85 4.07 -15.71
CA ALA A 156 10.05 3.34 -16.14
C ALA A 156 10.29 3.46 -17.66
N ARG A 157 9.23 3.34 -18.47
CA ARG A 157 9.29 3.57 -19.92
C ARG A 157 9.60 5.02 -20.26
N GLY A 158 9.01 5.99 -19.56
CA GLY A 158 9.29 7.41 -19.74
C GLY A 158 10.75 7.77 -19.47
N ILE A 159 11.36 7.14 -18.46
CA ILE A 159 12.79 7.26 -18.16
C ILE A 159 13.65 6.57 -19.24
N SER A 160 13.26 5.39 -19.71
CA SER A 160 14.04 4.59 -20.67
C SER A 160 14.00 5.12 -22.13
N LYS A 161 12.83 5.57 -22.60
CA LYS A 161 12.62 6.05 -23.99
C LYS A 161 13.47 7.30 -24.27
N ARG A 162 13.92 7.48 -25.53
CA ARG A 162 14.78 8.60 -25.94
C ARG A 162 14.07 9.40 -27.04
N SER A 163 13.76 10.67 -26.79
CA SER A 163 13.06 11.55 -27.75
C SER A 163 11.71 11.01 -28.26
N SER A 164 10.93 10.39 -27.37
CA SER A 164 9.59 9.85 -27.67
C SER A 164 8.49 10.74 -27.12
N LYS A 165 7.33 10.75 -27.78
CA LYS A 165 6.12 11.46 -27.32
C LYS A 165 5.19 10.56 -26.50
N SER A 166 5.49 9.26 -26.37
CA SER A 166 4.61 8.26 -25.78
C SER A 166 5.25 7.55 -24.58
N ILE A 167 4.40 7.08 -23.66
CA ILE A 167 4.82 6.33 -22.46
C ILE A 167 4.21 4.92 -22.37
N GLY A 168 3.54 4.47 -23.42
CA GLY A 168 2.88 3.16 -23.49
C GLY A 168 1.37 3.32 -23.68
N ASN A 169 0.58 2.36 -23.22
CA ASN A 169 -0.87 2.39 -23.31
C ASN A 169 -1.49 1.88 -22.00
N PHE A 170 -2.32 2.71 -21.37
CA PHE A 170 -2.89 2.43 -20.05
C PHE A 170 -3.71 1.13 -20.05
N TRP A 171 -4.53 0.91 -21.07
CA TRP A 171 -5.41 -0.25 -21.15
C TRP A 171 -4.63 -1.56 -21.32
N ILE A 172 -3.54 -1.52 -22.07
CA ILE A 172 -2.62 -2.66 -22.25
C ILE A 172 -1.94 -2.97 -20.92
N ASP A 173 -1.39 -1.96 -20.25
CA ASP A 173 -0.67 -2.14 -18.99
C ASP A 173 -1.58 -2.66 -17.89
N LEU A 174 -2.77 -2.08 -17.75
CA LEU A 174 -3.81 -2.51 -16.82
C LEU A 174 -4.19 -3.98 -17.07
N THR A 175 -4.54 -4.32 -18.31
CA THR A 175 -4.98 -5.68 -18.67
C THR A 175 -3.88 -6.70 -18.40
N ARG A 176 -2.64 -6.41 -18.79
CA ARG A 176 -1.53 -7.34 -18.59
C ARG A 176 -1.16 -7.50 -17.12
N ALA A 177 -1.20 -6.43 -16.34
CA ALA A 177 -0.99 -6.48 -14.90
C ALA A 177 -2.04 -7.38 -14.22
N THR A 178 -3.33 -7.18 -14.55
CA THR A 178 -4.41 -8.00 -14.01
C THR A 178 -4.30 -9.46 -14.43
N VAL A 179 -4.18 -9.74 -15.73
CA VAL A 179 -4.30 -11.10 -16.28
C VAL A 179 -3.04 -11.95 -16.04
N TYR A 180 -1.85 -11.38 -16.22
CA TYR A 180 -0.59 -12.16 -16.23
C TYR A 180 0.26 -12.02 -14.96
N VAL A 181 -0.10 -11.10 -14.05
CA VAL A 181 0.60 -10.91 -12.78
C VAL A 181 -0.33 -11.19 -11.61
N LEU A 182 -1.37 -10.37 -11.43
CA LEU A 182 -2.20 -10.40 -10.23
C LEU A 182 -3.08 -11.65 -10.14
N LEU A 183 -3.79 -12.00 -11.22
CA LEU A 183 -4.70 -13.14 -11.26
C LEU A 183 -3.99 -14.48 -10.95
N PRO A 184 -2.89 -14.87 -11.62
CA PRO A 184 -2.23 -16.14 -11.34
C PRO A 184 -1.62 -16.18 -9.94
N LEU A 185 -1.00 -15.09 -9.48
CA LEU A 185 -0.43 -15.04 -8.13
C LEU A 185 -1.51 -15.15 -7.04
N SER A 186 -2.63 -14.43 -7.22
CA SER A 186 -3.74 -14.45 -6.27
C SER A 186 -4.44 -15.80 -6.26
N LEU A 187 -4.61 -16.45 -7.41
CA LEU A 187 -5.21 -17.79 -7.48
C LEU A 187 -4.36 -18.82 -6.72
N VAL A 188 -3.04 -18.83 -6.95
CA VAL A 188 -2.13 -19.75 -6.25
C VAL A 188 -2.15 -19.49 -4.75
N LEU A 189 -2.05 -18.23 -4.33
CA LEU A 189 -2.09 -17.88 -2.91
C LEU A 189 -3.43 -18.24 -2.27
N ALA A 190 -4.57 -17.96 -2.92
CA ALA A 190 -5.90 -18.29 -2.42
C ALA A 190 -6.04 -19.81 -2.19
N LEU A 191 -5.60 -20.63 -3.15
CA LEU A 191 -5.65 -22.10 -3.01
C LEU A 191 -4.80 -22.57 -1.83
N ILE A 192 -3.59 -22.04 -1.66
CA ILE A 192 -2.73 -22.38 -0.52
C ILE A 192 -3.41 -21.96 0.79
N LEU A 193 -3.95 -20.75 0.86
CA LEU A 193 -4.65 -20.23 2.05
C LEU A 193 -5.89 -21.06 2.42
N ILE A 194 -6.64 -21.57 1.44
CA ILE A 194 -7.76 -22.50 1.67
C ILE A 194 -7.26 -23.76 2.36
N THR A 195 -6.13 -24.33 1.94
CA THR A 195 -5.57 -25.53 2.60
C THR A 195 -5.12 -25.26 4.04
N GLN A 196 -4.82 -23.99 4.39
CA GLN A 196 -4.50 -23.57 5.75
C GLN A 196 -5.74 -23.29 6.61
N GLY A 197 -6.94 -23.20 6.03
CA GLY A 197 -8.20 -22.97 6.75
C GLY A 197 -8.85 -21.61 6.52
N VAL A 198 -8.39 -20.82 5.54
CA VAL A 198 -9.08 -19.58 5.13
C VAL A 198 -10.40 -19.93 4.45
N VAL A 199 -11.49 -19.27 4.83
CA VAL A 199 -12.84 -19.64 4.34
C VAL A 199 -13.06 -19.20 2.90
N GLN A 200 -13.70 -20.06 2.11
CA GLN A 200 -14.12 -19.76 0.74
C GLN A 200 -15.44 -20.48 0.44
N THR A 201 -16.57 -19.84 0.74
CA THR A 201 -17.91 -20.42 0.55
C THR A 201 -18.98 -19.36 0.32
N PHE A 202 -20.09 -19.72 -0.31
CA PHE A 202 -21.30 -18.89 -0.41
C PHE A 202 -22.39 -19.29 0.59
N ALA A 203 -22.07 -20.20 1.53
CA ALA A 203 -22.99 -20.59 2.58
C ALA A 203 -23.39 -19.40 3.48
N PRO A 204 -24.63 -19.38 4.00
CA PRO A 204 -25.02 -18.39 5.02
C PRO A 204 -24.19 -18.57 6.30
N SER A 205 -24.20 -17.54 7.16
CA SER A 205 -23.58 -17.63 8.49
C SER A 205 -24.14 -18.81 9.28
N VAL A 206 -23.28 -19.50 10.01
CA VAL A 206 -23.66 -20.69 10.78
C VAL A 206 -23.96 -20.30 12.23
N VAL A 207 -25.10 -20.73 12.76
CA VAL A 207 -25.40 -20.60 14.19
C VAL A 207 -24.88 -21.85 14.90
N ALA A 208 -23.81 -21.70 15.68
CA ALA A 208 -23.23 -22.77 16.48
C ALA A 208 -23.65 -22.60 17.95
N THR A 209 -23.96 -23.72 18.62
CA THR A 209 -24.17 -23.74 20.07
C THR A 209 -22.88 -24.18 20.72
N GLY A 210 -22.26 -23.30 21.51
CA GLY A 210 -21.03 -23.60 22.23
C GLY A 210 -21.22 -24.67 23.31
N LEU A 211 -20.11 -25.17 23.86
CA LEU A 211 -20.14 -26.18 24.93
C LEU A 211 -20.90 -25.71 26.18
N GLU A 212 -20.94 -24.41 26.41
CA GLU A 212 -21.68 -23.75 27.51
C GLU A 212 -23.17 -23.52 27.19
N GLY A 213 -23.64 -23.93 25.99
CA GLY A 213 -25.02 -23.71 25.54
C GLY A 213 -25.28 -22.33 24.92
N VAL A 214 -24.29 -21.44 24.90
CA VAL A 214 -24.41 -20.11 24.28
C VAL A 214 -24.39 -20.23 22.75
N LYS A 215 -25.36 -19.58 22.09
CA LYS A 215 -25.38 -19.50 20.62
C LYS A 215 -24.44 -18.41 20.14
N GLN A 216 -23.64 -18.72 19.13
CA GLN A 216 -22.78 -17.78 18.41
C GLN A 216 -23.07 -17.85 16.92
N VAL A 217 -22.98 -16.70 16.26
CA VAL A 217 -23.08 -16.60 14.79
C VAL A 217 -21.67 -16.56 14.23
N ILE A 218 -21.35 -17.54 13.39
CA ILE A 218 -20.07 -17.67 12.74
C ILE A 218 -20.21 -17.11 11.32
N PRO A 219 -19.61 -15.94 11.01
CA PRO A 219 -19.69 -15.36 9.69
C PRO A 219 -18.87 -16.17 8.70
N LEU A 220 -19.43 -16.42 7.52
CA LEU A 220 -18.78 -17.12 6.41
C LEU A 220 -18.71 -16.19 5.19
N GLY A 221 -18.15 -16.68 4.08
CA GLY A 221 -18.11 -15.95 2.83
C GLY A 221 -16.96 -16.39 1.92
N PRO A 222 -16.88 -15.82 0.70
CA PRO A 222 -15.82 -16.10 -0.27
C PRO A 222 -14.50 -15.37 0.06
N ALA A 223 -14.02 -15.49 1.30
CA ALA A 223 -12.93 -14.66 1.83
C ALA A 223 -11.57 -14.96 1.20
N ALA A 224 -11.17 -16.22 1.00
CA ALA A 224 -9.83 -16.58 0.54
C ALA A 224 -9.41 -15.91 -0.77
N SER A 225 -10.35 -15.78 -1.72
CA SER A 225 -10.13 -15.10 -2.99
C SER A 225 -9.80 -13.62 -2.79
N GLN A 226 -10.49 -12.94 -1.87
CA GLN A 226 -10.25 -11.53 -1.53
C GLN A 226 -9.00 -11.36 -0.66
N VAL A 227 -8.75 -12.27 0.28
CA VAL A 227 -7.55 -12.30 1.13
C VAL A 227 -6.28 -12.44 0.30
N ALA A 228 -6.31 -13.25 -0.76
CA ALA A 228 -5.13 -13.40 -1.61
C ALA A 228 -4.79 -12.11 -2.36
N ILE A 229 -5.76 -11.51 -3.06
CA ILE A 229 -5.52 -10.28 -3.81
C ILE A 229 -5.27 -9.09 -2.88
N LYS A 230 -5.88 -9.03 -1.69
CA LYS A 230 -5.62 -7.91 -0.76
C LYS A 230 -4.16 -7.90 -0.29
N MET A 231 -3.51 -9.06 -0.18
CA MET A 231 -2.08 -9.14 0.17
C MET A 231 -1.19 -8.91 -1.05
N ILE A 232 -1.43 -9.61 -2.16
CA ILE A 232 -0.62 -9.51 -3.38
C ILE A 232 -0.67 -8.11 -3.99
N GLY A 233 -1.84 -7.47 -3.98
CA GLY A 233 -2.05 -6.12 -4.50
C GLY A 233 -1.78 -5.01 -3.49
N THR A 234 -1.30 -5.35 -2.28
CA THR A 234 -1.13 -4.42 -1.15
C THR A 234 -2.35 -3.51 -0.96
N ASN A 235 -3.53 -4.13 -0.86
CA ASN A 235 -4.79 -3.42 -0.68
C ASN A 235 -5.23 -3.41 0.79
N GLY A 236 -5.05 -4.54 1.49
CA GLY A 236 -5.34 -4.66 2.93
C GLY A 236 -6.81 -4.72 3.34
N GLY A 237 -7.77 -4.54 2.43
CA GLY A 237 -9.20 -4.61 2.76
C GLY A 237 -9.65 -5.97 3.31
N GLY A 238 -10.02 -6.02 4.59
CA GLY A 238 -10.48 -7.22 5.29
C GLY A 238 -11.83 -7.70 4.78
N PHE A 239 -12.05 -9.01 4.81
CA PHE A 239 -13.41 -9.53 4.62
C PHE A 239 -14.22 -9.35 5.91
N PHE A 240 -13.57 -9.54 7.06
CA PHE A 240 -14.09 -9.31 8.41
C PHE A 240 -13.41 -8.11 9.06
N ASN A 241 -14.05 -7.54 10.08
CA ASN A 241 -13.57 -6.36 10.81
C ASN A 241 -12.14 -6.53 11.35
N ALA A 242 -11.85 -7.69 11.95
CA ALA A 242 -10.53 -8.00 12.51
C ALA A 242 -9.45 -8.28 11.44
N ASN A 243 -9.81 -8.24 10.15
CA ASN A 243 -8.87 -8.30 9.04
C ASN A 243 -7.93 -9.52 9.13
N ALA A 244 -6.61 -9.33 9.03
CA ALA A 244 -5.61 -10.40 9.06
C ALA A 244 -5.39 -10.98 10.46
N ALA A 245 -6.05 -10.46 11.50
CA ALA A 245 -6.15 -11.12 12.81
C ALA A 245 -7.26 -12.17 12.80
N HIS A 246 -8.29 -12.04 11.95
CA HIS A 246 -9.42 -12.97 11.97
C HIS A 246 -8.99 -14.42 11.61
N PRO A 247 -9.37 -15.46 12.40
CA PRO A 247 -9.00 -16.86 12.12
C PRO A 247 -9.36 -17.34 10.72
N PHE A 248 -10.48 -16.87 10.17
CA PHE A 248 -10.88 -17.22 8.81
C PHE A 248 -10.18 -16.46 7.69
N GLU A 249 -9.35 -15.47 8.00
CA GLU A 249 -8.47 -14.82 7.02
C GLU A 249 -7.01 -15.20 7.19
N ASN A 250 -6.60 -15.57 8.41
CA ASN A 250 -5.22 -15.90 8.72
C ASN A 250 -5.14 -16.97 9.84
N PRO A 251 -5.39 -18.24 9.50
CA PRO A 251 -5.56 -19.31 10.49
C PRO A 251 -4.26 -19.77 11.17
N THR A 252 -3.13 -19.74 10.47
CA THR A 252 -1.87 -20.39 10.91
C THR A 252 -0.66 -19.46 10.84
N GLY A 253 0.41 -19.79 11.56
CA GLY A 253 1.70 -19.08 11.41
C GLY A 253 2.24 -19.15 9.98
N LEU A 254 1.98 -20.25 9.25
CA LEU A 254 2.35 -20.39 7.84
C LEU A 254 1.53 -19.47 6.93
N SER A 255 0.20 -19.39 7.11
CA SER A 255 -0.60 -18.42 6.35
C SER A 255 -0.12 -17.00 6.60
N ASN A 256 0.23 -16.67 7.84
CA ASN A 256 0.73 -15.34 8.19
C ASN A 256 2.07 -15.03 7.50
N PHE A 257 3.01 -15.99 7.49
CA PHE A 257 4.27 -15.86 6.78
C PHE A 257 4.09 -15.66 5.27
N LEU A 258 3.19 -16.43 4.65
CA LEU A 258 2.89 -16.31 3.23
C LEU A 258 2.22 -14.98 2.88
N GLN A 259 1.33 -14.47 3.76
CA GLN A 259 0.71 -13.16 3.59
C GLN A 259 1.76 -12.04 3.69
N MET A 260 2.68 -12.09 4.65
CA MET A 260 3.80 -11.14 4.74
C MET A 260 4.66 -11.16 3.47
N LEU A 261 5.00 -12.34 2.96
CA LEU A 261 5.78 -12.47 1.74
C LEU A 261 5.02 -11.91 0.52
N ALA A 262 3.72 -12.17 0.43
CA ALA A 262 2.85 -11.68 -0.64
C ALA A 262 2.81 -10.15 -0.71
N ILE A 263 2.81 -9.47 0.45
CA ILE A 263 2.81 -8.00 0.53
C ILE A 263 4.06 -7.41 -0.14
N PHE A 264 5.26 -7.93 0.14
CA PHE A 264 6.51 -7.39 -0.43
C PHE A 264 6.83 -7.94 -1.83
N LEU A 265 6.15 -9.00 -2.28
CA LEU A 265 6.52 -9.75 -3.48
C LEU A 265 6.58 -8.89 -4.75
N ILE A 266 5.50 -8.20 -5.10
CA ILE A 266 5.45 -7.34 -6.29
C ILE A 266 6.26 -6.05 -6.10
N PRO A 267 6.14 -5.32 -4.97
CA PRO A 267 6.96 -4.12 -4.72
C PRO A 267 8.47 -4.37 -4.87
N ALA A 268 8.97 -5.47 -4.31
CA ALA A 268 10.37 -5.87 -4.46
C ALA A 268 10.71 -6.22 -5.92
N ALA A 269 9.89 -7.05 -6.58
CA ALA A 269 10.09 -7.43 -7.98
C ALA A 269 10.07 -6.24 -8.96
N LEU A 270 9.32 -5.18 -8.64
CA LEU A 270 9.26 -3.97 -9.44
C LEU A 270 10.60 -3.21 -9.47
N THR A 271 11.41 -3.26 -8.41
CA THR A 271 12.77 -2.67 -8.41
C THR A 271 13.66 -3.31 -9.48
N PHE A 272 13.60 -4.64 -9.62
CA PHE A 272 14.32 -5.40 -10.63
C PHE A 272 13.72 -5.21 -12.04
N THR A 273 12.39 -5.16 -12.13
CA THR A 273 11.65 -4.85 -13.37
C THR A 273 12.10 -3.51 -13.92
N PHE A 274 12.13 -2.49 -13.06
CA PHE A 274 12.61 -1.16 -13.37
C PHE A 274 14.06 -1.18 -13.89
N GLY A 275 14.98 -1.78 -13.12
CA GLY A 275 16.39 -1.89 -13.52
C GLY A 275 16.57 -2.57 -14.88
N THR A 276 15.70 -3.53 -15.22
CA THR A 276 15.68 -4.17 -16.54
C THR A 276 15.18 -3.24 -17.64
N ILE A 277 14.06 -2.54 -17.43
CA ILE A 277 13.47 -1.61 -18.41
C ILE A 277 14.42 -0.43 -18.72
N VAL A 278 15.10 0.12 -17.71
CA VAL A 278 16.07 1.21 -17.90
C VAL A 278 17.46 0.72 -18.30
N LYS A 279 17.64 -0.60 -18.47
CA LYS A 279 18.90 -1.25 -18.85
C LYS A 279 20.05 -1.00 -17.86
N ASN A 280 19.74 -0.77 -16.58
CA ASN A 280 20.69 -0.73 -15.48
C ASN A 280 20.17 -1.55 -14.29
N ARG A 281 20.51 -2.86 -14.28
CA ARG A 281 20.10 -3.77 -13.19
C ARG A 281 20.75 -3.44 -11.86
N ARG A 282 21.97 -2.88 -11.86
CA ARG A 282 22.66 -2.47 -10.63
C ARG A 282 21.87 -1.37 -9.92
N HIS A 283 21.40 -0.39 -10.68
CA HIS A 283 20.54 0.65 -10.12
C HIS A 283 19.25 0.08 -9.50
N GLY A 284 18.60 -0.90 -10.14
CA GLY A 284 17.45 -1.61 -9.54
C GLY A 284 17.78 -2.24 -8.18
N TRP A 285 18.95 -2.88 -8.05
CA TRP A 285 19.43 -3.44 -6.78
C TRP A 285 19.83 -2.39 -5.74
N ILE A 286 20.35 -1.23 -6.15
CA ILE A 286 20.61 -0.12 -5.23
C ILE A 286 19.29 0.40 -4.65
N VAL A 287 18.25 0.56 -5.49
CA VAL A 287 16.92 0.96 -5.01
C VAL A 287 16.35 -0.07 -4.03
N PHE A 288 16.43 -1.37 -4.37
CA PHE A 288 16.05 -2.44 -3.45
C PHE A 288 16.83 -2.38 -2.13
N GLY A 289 18.16 -2.21 -2.20
CA GLY A 289 19.05 -2.14 -1.04
C GLY A 289 18.70 -0.96 -0.13
N THR A 290 18.45 0.22 -0.70
CA THR A 290 18.00 1.41 0.04
C THR A 290 16.69 1.16 0.78
N MET A 291 15.69 0.60 0.10
CA MET A 291 14.41 0.24 0.73
C MET A 291 14.61 -0.78 1.85
N MET A 292 15.40 -1.82 1.59
CA MET A 292 15.68 -2.86 2.57
C MET A 292 16.40 -2.32 3.79
N THR A 293 17.41 -1.46 3.63
CA THR A 293 18.13 -0.85 4.78
C THR A 293 17.19 -0.03 5.66
N LEU A 294 16.33 0.81 5.07
CA LEU A 294 15.34 1.58 5.84
C LEU A 294 14.36 0.64 6.58
N PHE A 295 13.84 -0.38 5.90
CA PHE A 295 12.94 -1.37 6.49
C PHE A 295 13.57 -2.08 7.69
N LEU A 296 14.81 -2.55 7.56
CA LEU A 296 15.53 -3.28 8.60
C LEU A 296 15.77 -2.41 9.84
N VAL A 297 16.15 -1.15 9.64
CA VAL A 297 16.40 -0.22 10.76
C VAL A 297 15.10 0.08 11.51
N ILE A 298 14.04 0.46 10.80
CA ILE A 298 12.75 0.79 11.43
C ILE A 298 12.15 -0.44 12.13
N THR A 299 12.21 -1.61 11.48
CA THR A 299 11.72 -2.86 12.08
C THR A 299 12.51 -3.25 13.33
N GLY A 300 13.84 -3.09 13.31
CA GLY A 300 14.68 -3.35 14.47
C GLY A 300 14.33 -2.45 15.66
N LEU A 301 14.07 -1.16 15.41
CA LEU A 301 13.64 -0.21 16.45
C LEU A 301 12.25 -0.54 17.00
N ALA A 302 11.31 -0.95 16.15
CA ALA A 302 9.97 -1.35 16.58
C ALA A 302 10.00 -2.62 17.44
N LEU A 303 10.77 -3.63 17.02
CA LEU A 303 10.95 -4.86 17.80
C LEU A 303 11.63 -4.58 19.14
N TRP A 304 12.62 -3.68 19.15
CA TRP A 304 13.26 -3.25 20.39
C TRP A 304 12.26 -2.58 21.34
N SER A 305 11.47 -1.62 20.84
CA SER A 305 10.45 -0.92 21.65
C SER A 305 9.40 -1.88 22.21
N GLU A 306 8.93 -2.84 21.42
CA GLU A 306 7.86 -3.74 21.86
C GLU A 306 8.30 -4.75 22.93
N VAL A 307 9.59 -5.12 22.91
CA VAL A 307 10.17 -6.05 23.88
C VAL A 307 10.77 -5.31 25.08
N TYR A 308 11.02 -4.01 24.96
CA TYR A 308 11.53 -3.19 26.05
C TYR A 308 10.56 -3.20 27.23
N SER A 309 11.10 -3.31 28.44
CA SER A 309 10.31 -3.42 29.67
C SER A 309 9.42 -2.19 29.84
N ASN A 310 8.11 -2.41 29.88
CA ASN A 310 7.15 -1.35 30.17
C ASN A 310 6.98 -1.24 31.70
N PRO A 311 7.33 -0.11 32.33
CA PRO A 311 7.19 0.03 33.78
C PRO A 311 5.72 -0.03 34.26
N VAL A 312 4.75 0.12 33.36
CA VAL A 312 3.30 -0.03 33.64
C VAL A 312 2.86 -1.49 33.59
N PHE A 313 3.44 -2.31 32.71
CA PHE A 313 3.07 -3.71 32.52
C PHE A 313 4.29 -4.63 32.71
N ALA A 314 4.30 -5.41 33.79
CA ALA A 314 5.43 -6.29 34.13
C ALA A 314 5.61 -7.51 33.18
N GLN A 315 4.81 -7.63 32.12
CA GLN A 315 4.77 -8.76 31.19
C GLN A 315 4.79 -8.29 29.73
N SER A 316 5.00 -9.23 28.79
CA SER A 316 5.00 -8.94 27.34
C SER A 316 3.63 -8.40 26.89
N LEU A 317 3.64 -7.31 26.12
CA LEU A 317 2.45 -6.62 25.64
C LEU A 317 1.67 -7.46 24.60
N MET A 318 0.67 -8.20 25.07
CA MET A 318 -0.17 -9.09 24.24
C MET A 318 -1.58 -8.52 23.96
N GLU A 319 -1.92 -7.34 24.48
CA GLU A 319 -3.25 -6.71 24.40
C GLU A 319 -3.89 -6.78 23.00
N GLY A 320 -3.20 -6.27 21.98
CA GLY A 320 -3.70 -6.26 20.60
C GLY A 320 -3.17 -7.39 19.73
N LYS A 321 -2.63 -8.47 20.29
CA LYS A 321 -1.91 -9.50 19.53
C LYS A 321 -2.58 -10.86 19.59
N GLU A 322 -2.26 -11.68 18.59
CA GLU A 322 -2.77 -13.04 18.48
C GLU A 322 -1.78 -14.07 19.00
N THR A 323 -2.27 -15.03 19.78
CA THR A 323 -1.48 -16.16 20.30
C THR A 323 -0.90 -17.04 19.19
N ARG A 324 -1.57 -17.09 18.03
CA ARG A 324 -1.12 -17.77 16.80
C ARG A 324 0.21 -17.24 16.26
N PHE A 325 0.49 -15.95 16.45
CA PHE A 325 1.61 -15.25 15.82
C PHE A 325 2.68 -14.82 16.85
N GLY A 326 2.25 -14.49 18.07
CA GLY A 326 3.12 -13.96 19.12
C GLY A 326 3.63 -12.54 18.80
N THR A 327 4.48 -12.02 19.69
CA THR A 327 4.95 -10.63 19.66
C THR A 327 5.78 -10.34 18.40
N PHE A 328 6.78 -11.17 18.09
CA PHE A 328 7.67 -10.93 16.96
C PHE A 328 6.90 -10.86 15.64
N SER A 329 6.12 -11.89 15.31
CA SER A 329 5.44 -11.95 14.02
C SER A 329 4.33 -10.92 13.89
N SER A 330 3.74 -10.45 14.99
CA SER A 330 2.77 -9.34 14.99
C SER A 330 3.44 -8.00 14.68
N VAL A 331 4.55 -7.68 15.35
CA VAL A 331 5.30 -6.44 15.09
C VAL A 331 5.92 -6.46 13.69
N PHE A 332 6.46 -7.61 13.27
CA PHE A 332 7.03 -7.76 11.94
C PHE A 332 5.97 -7.53 10.84
N PHE A 333 4.77 -8.09 11.03
CA PHE A 333 3.64 -7.84 10.12
C PHE A 333 3.23 -6.36 10.14
N ALA A 334 3.14 -5.73 11.32
CA ALA A 334 2.83 -4.30 11.45
C ALA A 334 3.85 -3.42 10.69
N MET A 335 5.14 -3.76 10.72
CA MET A 335 6.16 -3.03 9.97
C MET A 335 6.08 -3.30 8.46
N ILE A 336 5.79 -4.53 8.05
CA ILE A 336 5.59 -4.88 6.63
C ILE A 336 4.37 -4.16 6.05
N THR A 337 3.23 -4.23 6.73
CA THR A 337 1.96 -3.69 6.23
C THR A 337 1.96 -2.16 6.18
N THR A 338 2.69 -1.51 7.10
CA THR A 338 2.82 -0.04 7.16
C THR A 338 3.90 0.52 6.24
N ALA A 339 4.93 -0.27 5.92
CA ALA A 339 5.97 0.13 4.96
C ALA A 339 5.55 -0.07 3.50
N ALA A 340 4.75 -1.12 3.23
CA ALA A 340 4.31 -1.47 1.88
C ALA A 340 2.92 -0.96 1.53
N SER A 341 2.39 0.06 2.21
CA SER A 341 1.06 0.63 1.92
C SER A 341 -0.02 -0.44 1.76
N CYS A 342 0.04 -1.50 2.59
CA CYS A 342 -0.88 -2.62 2.46
C CYS A 342 -2.12 -2.39 3.30
N GLY A 343 -1.97 -2.04 4.58
CA GLY A 343 -3.10 -1.77 5.46
C GLY A 343 -3.80 -2.99 6.05
N ALA A 344 -3.37 -4.21 5.70
CA ALA A 344 -3.79 -5.40 6.43
C ALA A 344 -3.28 -5.33 7.88
N VAL A 345 -4.11 -5.66 8.86
CA VAL A 345 -3.74 -5.59 10.28
C VAL A 345 -3.96 -6.97 10.92
N ASN A 346 -2.90 -7.58 11.45
CA ASN A 346 -2.98 -8.85 12.20
C ASN A 346 -2.81 -8.67 13.72
N ALA A 347 -2.51 -7.46 14.16
CA ALA A 347 -2.43 -7.04 15.54
C ALA A 347 -2.82 -5.57 15.63
N MET A 348 -3.69 -5.21 16.58
CA MET A 348 -4.25 -3.86 16.66
C MET A 348 -3.16 -2.83 16.95
N HIS A 349 -2.98 -1.88 16.02
CA HIS A 349 -1.88 -0.92 16.08
C HIS A 349 -2.00 0.08 17.23
N SER A 350 -3.23 0.39 17.68
CA SER A 350 -3.46 1.23 18.88
C SER A 350 -2.93 0.57 20.15
N SER A 351 -2.84 -0.75 20.20
CA SER A 351 -2.34 -1.51 21.35
C SER A 351 -0.86 -1.87 21.25
N LEU A 352 -0.13 -1.35 20.26
CA LEU A 352 1.32 -1.46 20.20
C LEU A 352 1.96 -0.55 21.25
N SER A 353 3.23 -0.78 21.59
CA SER A 353 3.95 0.21 22.39
C SER A 353 3.99 1.56 21.64
N PRO A 354 3.99 2.71 22.35
CA PRO A 354 3.82 4.01 21.70
C PRO A 354 4.84 4.30 20.59
N LEU A 355 6.11 3.92 20.78
CA LEU A 355 7.12 4.06 19.72
C LEU A 355 6.92 3.07 18.58
N THR A 356 6.49 1.83 18.82
CA THR A 356 6.20 0.88 17.74
C THR A 356 5.02 1.37 16.88
N GLY A 357 3.95 1.87 17.50
CA GLY A 357 2.85 2.54 16.80
C GLY A 357 3.29 3.83 16.09
N GLY A 358 4.21 4.58 16.69
CA GLY A 358 4.84 5.75 16.09
C GLY A 358 5.70 5.42 14.87
N LEU A 359 6.48 4.34 14.91
CA LEU A 359 7.29 3.87 13.78
C LEU A 359 6.43 3.34 12.63
N ALA A 360 5.29 2.72 12.94
CA ALA A 360 4.26 2.42 11.96
C ALA A 360 3.74 3.69 11.27
N MET A 361 3.54 4.80 12.00
CA MET A 361 3.23 6.10 11.39
C MET A 361 4.38 6.64 10.54
N VAL A 362 5.62 6.54 11.02
CA VAL A 362 6.80 6.99 10.28
C VAL A 362 6.90 6.29 8.92
N ASN A 363 6.69 4.98 8.84
CA ASN A 363 6.69 4.24 7.57
C ASN A 363 5.74 4.88 6.53
N MET A 364 4.52 5.20 6.95
CA MET A 364 3.52 5.84 6.09
C MET A 364 3.90 7.31 5.76
N GLN A 365 4.38 8.06 6.76
CA GLN A 365 4.75 9.48 6.65
C GLN A 365 6.00 9.73 5.81
N LEU A 366 6.90 8.76 5.67
CA LEU A 366 7.99 8.80 4.70
C LEU A 366 7.50 8.74 3.23
N GLY A 367 6.18 8.63 3.01
CA GLY A 367 5.55 8.62 1.70
C GLY A 367 5.42 7.22 1.10
N GLU A 368 5.39 6.18 1.93
CA GLU A 368 5.26 4.78 1.50
C GLU A 368 6.33 4.36 0.50
N VAL A 369 7.58 4.79 0.73
CA VAL A 369 8.70 4.56 -0.20
C VAL A 369 9.49 3.28 0.14
N ILE A 370 9.25 2.66 1.29
CA ILE A 370 10.00 1.49 1.76
C ILE A 370 9.32 0.24 1.21
N PHE A 371 9.72 -0.19 0.01
CA PHE A 371 8.95 -1.08 -0.87
C PHE A 371 7.62 -0.47 -1.32
N GLY A 372 6.81 0.01 -0.38
CA GLY A 372 5.55 0.70 -0.62
C GLY A 372 4.49 -0.15 -1.29
N GLY A 373 3.36 0.49 -1.60
CA GLY A 373 2.26 -0.16 -2.29
C GLY A 373 2.64 -0.63 -3.69
N VAL A 374 1.90 -1.59 -4.23
CA VAL A 374 2.12 -2.14 -5.56
C VAL A 374 2.16 -1.02 -6.60
N GLY A 375 3.34 -0.79 -7.17
CA GLY A 375 3.64 0.33 -8.06
C GLY A 375 3.83 1.67 -7.35
N ALA A 376 3.01 1.96 -6.35
CA ALA A 376 3.05 3.20 -5.58
C ALA A 376 4.36 3.48 -4.87
N GLY A 377 4.93 2.47 -4.20
CA GLY A 377 6.23 2.63 -3.57
C GLY A 377 7.35 2.91 -4.55
N LEU A 378 7.33 2.27 -5.73
CA LEU A 378 8.35 2.48 -6.74
C LEU A 378 8.23 3.88 -7.38
N TYR A 379 7.02 4.32 -7.73
CA TYR A 379 6.86 5.68 -8.27
C TYR A 379 7.09 6.75 -7.21
N GLY A 380 6.77 6.46 -5.95
CA GLY A 380 7.10 7.31 -4.80
C GLY A 380 8.61 7.44 -4.65
N MET A 381 9.32 6.32 -4.72
CA MET A 381 10.78 6.29 -4.70
C MET A 381 11.39 7.07 -5.87
N PHE A 382 10.78 7.06 -7.06
CA PHE A 382 11.27 7.89 -8.17
C PHE A 382 11.22 9.39 -7.85
N MET A 383 10.21 9.87 -7.11
CA MET A 383 10.19 11.26 -6.65
C MET A 383 11.41 11.59 -5.81
N PHE A 384 11.74 10.73 -4.85
CA PHE A 384 12.90 10.90 -4.00
C PHE A 384 14.22 10.73 -4.74
N ILE A 385 14.32 9.79 -5.70
CA ILE A 385 15.49 9.65 -6.58
C ILE A 385 15.74 10.94 -7.37
N LEU A 386 14.69 11.50 -7.98
CA LEU A 386 14.82 12.73 -8.77
C LEU A 386 15.17 13.94 -7.88
N MET A 387 14.60 14.01 -6.68
CA MET A 387 14.96 15.02 -5.68
C MET A 387 16.40 14.86 -5.20
N THR A 388 16.86 13.64 -4.94
CA THR A 388 18.24 13.34 -4.56
C THR A 388 19.22 13.74 -5.66
N VAL A 389 18.93 13.40 -6.92
CA VAL A 389 19.75 13.81 -8.07
C VAL A 389 19.76 15.33 -8.21
N PHE A 390 18.63 16.00 -7.98
CA PHE A 390 18.54 17.45 -7.99
C PHE A 390 19.43 18.10 -6.93
N LEU A 391 19.33 17.66 -5.68
CA LEU A 391 20.15 18.15 -4.58
C LEU A 391 21.65 17.84 -4.79
N ALA A 392 21.98 16.63 -5.25
CA ALA A 392 23.36 16.25 -5.56
C ALA A 392 23.96 17.14 -6.66
N GLY A 393 23.19 17.40 -7.73
CA GLY A 393 23.61 18.30 -8.81
C GLY A 393 23.90 19.71 -8.29
N LEU A 394 23.01 20.27 -7.47
CA LEU A 394 23.20 21.59 -6.87
C LEU A 394 24.43 21.66 -5.95
N MET A 395 24.64 20.65 -5.09
CA MET A 395 25.79 20.60 -4.17
C MET A 395 27.13 20.57 -4.90
N VAL A 396 27.19 19.93 -6.07
CA VAL A 396 28.41 19.82 -6.90
C VAL A 396 28.50 20.96 -7.93
N GLY A 397 27.50 21.86 -7.98
CA GLY A 397 27.47 22.99 -8.93
C GLY A 397 27.23 22.57 -10.38
N ARG A 398 26.54 21.44 -10.61
CA ARG A 398 26.23 20.89 -11.94
C ARG A 398 24.74 20.82 -12.20
N SER A 399 24.35 20.79 -13.47
CA SER A 399 22.95 20.54 -13.84
C SER A 399 22.53 19.14 -13.38
N PRO A 400 21.41 19.00 -12.65
CA PRO A 400 20.86 17.71 -12.26
C PRO A 400 20.60 16.80 -13.46
N GLU A 401 21.08 15.57 -13.39
CA GLU A 401 20.97 14.59 -14.47
C GLU A 401 20.67 13.19 -13.92
N TYR A 402 19.62 12.56 -14.41
CA TYR A 402 19.24 11.19 -14.06
C TYR A 402 19.23 10.32 -15.32
N LEU A 403 20.08 9.29 -15.34
CA LEU A 403 20.20 8.33 -16.45
C LEU A 403 20.34 8.99 -17.85
N GLY A 404 21.18 10.03 -17.94
CA GLY A 404 21.41 10.76 -19.18
C GLY A 404 20.35 11.82 -19.51
N LYS A 405 19.40 12.10 -18.61
CA LYS A 405 18.34 13.09 -18.81
C LYS A 405 18.44 14.21 -17.79
N LYS A 406 18.47 15.45 -18.27
CA LYS A 406 18.48 16.64 -17.42
C LYS A 406 17.15 16.80 -16.71
N ILE A 407 17.21 17.09 -15.40
CA ILE A 407 16.05 17.43 -14.58
C ILE A 407 15.99 18.95 -14.48
N GLU A 408 14.90 19.55 -14.97
CA GLU A 408 14.70 20.98 -15.04
C GLU A 408 13.65 21.43 -14.02
N ALA A 409 13.49 22.76 -13.87
CA ALA A 409 12.57 23.34 -12.89
C ALA A 409 11.12 22.82 -13.02
N ARG A 410 10.67 22.54 -14.25
CA ARG A 410 9.31 22.03 -14.48
C ARG A 410 9.09 20.64 -13.89
N GLU A 411 10.04 19.72 -14.03
CA GLU A 411 9.90 18.41 -13.40
C GLU A 411 9.96 18.52 -11.87
N MET A 412 10.85 19.37 -11.35
CA MET A 412 10.98 19.57 -9.91
C MET A 412 9.74 20.17 -9.25
N MET A 413 9.07 21.14 -9.89
CA MET A 413 7.81 21.68 -9.37
C MET A 413 6.73 20.59 -9.24
N MET A 414 6.65 19.67 -10.20
CA MET A 414 5.70 18.56 -10.19
C MET A 414 6.03 17.54 -9.10
N ILE A 415 7.32 17.25 -8.88
CA ILE A 415 7.79 16.37 -7.80
C ILE A 415 7.48 16.96 -6.43
N ILE A 416 7.77 18.25 -6.24
CA ILE A 416 7.51 18.95 -4.96
C ILE A 416 6.02 18.96 -4.67
N LEU A 417 5.17 19.24 -5.67
CA LEU A 417 3.72 19.18 -5.51
C LEU A 417 3.25 17.79 -5.06
N ALA A 418 3.78 16.74 -5.68
CA ALA A 418 3.41 15.36 -5.36
C ALA A 418 3.88 14.92 -3.97
N ILE A 419 5.01 15.44 -3.46
CA ILE A 419 5.47 15.18 -2.08
C ILE A 419 4.63 15.96 -1.05
N LEU A 420 4.31 17.23 -1.35
CA LEU A 420 3.63 18.10 -0.40
C LEU A 420 2.13 17.83 -0.27
N ALA A 421 1.45 17.44 -1.36
CA ALA A 421 0.00 17.22 -1.36
C ALA A 421 -0.49 16.22 -0.29
N PRO A 422 0.02 14.97 -0.21
CA PRO A 422 -0.38 14.03 0.84
C PRO A 422 0.01 14.55 2.23
N SER A 423 1.21 15.13 2.37
CA SER A 423 1.70 15.68 3.65
C SER A 423 0.80 16.79 4.19
N ALA A 424 0.31 17.67 3.32
CA ALA A 424 -0.65 18.70 3.66
C ALA A 424 -1.99 18.10 4.10
N MET A 425 -2.47 17.04 3.43
CA MET A 425 -3.70 16.35 3.84
C MET A 425 -3.58 15.74 5.24
N VAL A 426 -2.42 15.17 5.57
CA VAL A 426 -2.16 14.62 6.92
C VAL A 426 -2.23 15.72 7.97
N LEU A 427 -1.45 16.78 7.80
CA LEU A 427 -1.31 17.82 8.83
C LEU A 427 -2.58 18.67 8.95
N VAL A 428 -3.16 19.10 7.84
CA VAL A 428 -4.38 19.93 7.84
C VAL A 428 -5.58 19.12 8.30
N GLY A 429 -5.74 17.88 7.82
CA GLY A 429 -6.82 17.00 8.25
C GLY A 429 -6.79 16.71 9.75
N SER A 430 -5.59 16.43 10.28
CA SER A 430 -5.38 16.24 11.72
C SER A 430 -5.65 17.52 12.50
N ALA A 431 -5.11 18.66 12.05
CA ALA A 431 -5.29 19.96 12.71
C ALA A 431 -6.77 20.39 12.82
N ILE A 432 -7.55 20.17 11.75
CA ILE A 432 -9.00 20.44 11.79
C ILE A 432 -9.69 19.48 12.77
N SER A 433 -9.36 18.20 12.73
CA SER A 433 -10.06 17.17 13.51
C SER A 433 -9.81 17.25 15.02
N VAL A 434 -8.70 17.84 15.45
CA VAL A 434 -8.40 18.06 16.88
C VAL A 434 -9.08 19.30 17.46
N VAL A 435 -9.70 20.16 16.62
CA VAL A 435 -10.41 21.36 17.09
C VAL A 435 -11.93 21.30 16.90
N VAL A 436 -12.42 20.43 16.01
CA VAL A 436 -13.87 20.30 15.78
C VAL A 436 -14.51 19.25 16.70
N PRO A 437 -15.69 19.52 17.29
CA PRO A 437 -16.39 18.56 18.15
C PRO A 437 -16.65 17.20 17.48
N ALA A 438 -16.96 17.21 16.17
CA ALA A 438 -17.24 15.99 15.40
C ALA A 438 -16.00 15.09 15.23
N GLY A 439 -14.79 15.66 15.25
CA GLY A 439 -13.55 14.90 15.24
C GLY A 439 -13.28 14.29 16.62
N LEU A 440 -13.30 15.13 17.65
CA LEU A 440 -13.01 14.73 19.03
C LEU A 440 -14.00 13.70 19.61
N SER A 441 -15.26 13.69 19.16
CA SER A 441 -16.27 12.75 19.65
C SER A 441 -16.04 11.29 19.24
N SER A 442 -15.05 11.02 18.39
CA SER A 442 -14.78 9.69 17.82
C SER A 442 -13.58 8.98 18.46
N LEU A 443 -12.88 9.63 19.40
CA LEU A 443 -11.72 9.09 20.09
C LEU A 443 -12.10 7.97 21.05
N ALA A 444 -11.28 6.93 21.13
CA ALA A 444 -11.42 5.89 22.15
C ALA A 444 -10.48 6.12 23.33
N ASN A 445 -9.33 6.76 23.09
CA ASN A 445 -8.28 6.95 24.09
C ASN A 445 -8.04 8.43 24.44
N GLY A 446 -7.70 8.67 25.70
CA GLY A 446 -7.33 10.00 26.19
C GLY A 446 -5.86 10.35 25.92
N GLY A 447 -5.48 11.56 26.34
CA GLY A 447 -4.08 12.01 26.32
C GLY A 447 -3.43 12.06 24.92
N PRO A 448 -2.10 11.92 24.84
CA PRO A 448 -1.37 11.93 23.56
C PRO A 448 -1.78 10.80 22.60
N HIS A 449 -2.26 9.67 23.12
CA HIS A 449 -2.70 8.55 22.28
C HIS A 449 -3.93 8.92 21.44
N GLY A 450 -4.89 9.67 22.00
CA GLY A 450 -6.04 10.17 21.24
C GLY A 450 -5.62 11.08 20.06
N PHE A 451 -4.58 11.90 20.25
CA PHE A 451 -3.99 12.65 19.13
C PHE A 451 -3.35 11.71 18.10
N SER A 452 -2.61 10.69 18.55
CA SER A 452 -2.05 9.65 17.68
C SER A 452 -3.12 8.91 16.88
N GLU A 453 -4.30 8.63 17.43
CA GLU A 453 -5.42 7.99 16.71
C GLU A 453 -5.87 8.82 15.50
N ILE A 454 -6.06 10.14 15.70
CA ILE A 454 -6.43 11.07 14.63
C ILE A 454 -5.29 11.17 13.60
N LEU A 455 -4.07 11.40 14.08
CA LEU A 455 -2.90 11.54 13.21
C LEU A 455 -2.68 10.29 12.37
N TYR A 456 -2.83 9.10 12.95
CA TYR A 456 -2.72 7.82 12.27
C TYR A 456 -3.77 7.66 11.17
N ALA A 457 -5.04 8.00 11.46
CA ALA A 457 -6.12 7.90 10.49
C ALA A 457 -5.87 8.76 9.24
N PHE A 458 -5.48 10.03 9.43
CA PHE A 458 -5.16 10.90 8.30
C PHE A 458 -3.86 10.53 7.60
N THR A 459 -2.84 10.09 8.36
CA THR A 459 -1.59 9.56 7.81
C THR A 459 -1.87 8.38 6.87
N SER A 460 -2.58 7.38 7.37
CA SER A 460 -2.92 6.17 6.61
C SER A 460 -3.79 6.48 5.39
N ALA A 461 -4.81 7.32 5.54
CA ALA A 461 -5.68 7.72 4.43
C ALA A 461 -4.90 8.46 3.34
N ALA A 462 -4.13 9.48 3.68
CA ALA A 462 -3.38 10.28 2.70
C ALA A 462 -2.20 9.53 2.08
N ALA A 463 -1.60 8.58 2.80
CA ALA A 463 -0.55 7.69 2.29
C ALA A 463 -1.13 6.50 1.49
N ASN A 464 -2.45 6.37 1.43
CA ASN A 464 -3.15 5.22 0.87
C ASN A 464 -2.78 3.87 1.50
N ASN A 465 -2.39 3.86 2.78
CA ASN A 465 -1.99 2.64 3.49
C ASN A 465 -3.18 1.72 3.80
N GLY A 466 -4.20 2.24 4.48
CA GLY A 466 -5.39 1.47 4.87
C GLY A 466 -5.42 0.97 6.30
N SER A 467 -4.26 0.83 6.94
CA SER A 467 -4.22 0.43 8.35
C SER A 467 -4.87 1.50 9.23
N ALA A 468 -5.40 1.08 10.37
CA ALA A 468 -5.95 1.98 11.36
C ALA A 468 -5.44 1.55 12.74
N PHE A 469 -5.36 2.51 13.65
CA PHE A 469 -5.27 2.22 15.08
C PHE A 469 -6.50 1.45 15.58
N ALA A 470 -7.64 1.62 14.91
CA ALA A 470 -8.92 0.95 15.19
C ALA A 470 -9.56 1.28 16.55
N GLY A 471 -9.01 2.23 17.32
CA GLY A 471 -9.72 2.88 18.42
C GLY A 471 -10.63 4.04 17.94
N LEU A 472 -10.19 4.80 16.93
CA LEU A 472 -11.00 5.88 16.35
C LEU A 472 -12.25 5.35 15.63
N ASN A 473 -13.44 5.77 16.05
CA ASN A 473 -14.68 5.49 15.33
C ASN A 473 -14.80 6.37 14.07
N ALA A 474 -14.29 5.88 12.95
CA ALA A 474 -14.34 6.60 11.69
C ALA A 474 -15.67 6.46 10.91
N ASN A 475 -16.68 5.73 11.44
CA ASN A 475 -17.96 5.56 10.74
C ASN A 475 -18.94 6.73 10.92
N THR A 476 -18.43 7.95 10.91
CA THR A 476 -19.25 9.16 11.00
C THR A 476 -19.28 9.87 9.65
N PRO A 477 -20.29 10.68 9.33
CA PRO A 477 -20.29 11.48 8.11
C PRO A 477 -19.04 12.35 7.98
N TYR A 478 -18.55 12.91 9.10
CA TYR A 478 -17.34 13.73 9.15
C TYR A 478 -16.09 12.95 8.70
N TYR A 479 -15.74 11.86 9.39
CA TYR A 479 -14.54 11.09 9.07
C TYR A 479 -14.63 10.41 7.71
N ASN A 480 -15.80 9.87 7.35
CA ASN A 480 -15.98 9.23 6.05
C ASN A 480 -15.68 10.20 4.90
N VAL A 481 -16.17 11.44 4.96
CA VAL A 481 -15.92 12.45 3.91
C VAL A 481 -14.47 12.94 3.95
N MET A 482 -13.95 13.31 5.13
CA MET A 482 -12.60 13.86 5.26
C MET A 482 -11.53 12.85 4.84
N LEU A 483 -11.66 11.59 5.25
CA LEU A 483 -10.72 10.54 4.86
C LEU A 483 -10.88 10.16 3.38
N ALA A 484 -12.09 10.21 2.82
CA ALA A 484 -12.26 10.01 1.37
C ALA A 484 -11.52 11.07 0.56
N ILE A 485 -11.59 12.35 0.97
CA ILE A 485 -10.83 13.42 0.32
C ILE A 485 -9.33 13.18 0.47
N ALA A 486 -8.86 12.83 1.67
CA ALA A 486 -7.44 12.52 1.92
C ALA A 486 -6.93 11.38 1.04
N MET A 487 -7.69 10.28 0.92
CA MET A 487 -7.35 9.14 0.08
C MET A 487 -7.30 9.51 -1.41
N PHE A 488 -8.30 10.25 -1.89
CA PHE A 488 -8.37 10.67 -3.29
C PHE A 488 -7.21 11.59 -3.68
N VAL A 489 -6.94 12.61 -2.84
CA VAL A 489 -5.82 13.53 -3.06
C VAL A 489 -4.49 12.79 -2.93
N GLY A 490 -4.31 11.98 -1.89
CA GLY A 490 -3.11 11.17 -1.66
C GLY A 490 -2.73 10.30 -2.86
N ARG A 491 -3.72 9.75 -3.56
CA ARG A 491 -3.47 8.92 -4.74
C ARG A 491 -3.22 9.73 -6.00
N PHE A 492 -4.17 10.57 -6.40
CA PHE A 492 -4.16 11.18 -7.73
C PHE A 492 -3.31 12.44 -7.82
N ALA A 493 -3.09 13.15 -6.71
CA ALA A 493 -2.15 14.28 -6.68
C ALA A 493 -0.68 13.83 -6.76
N ILE A 494 -0.39 12.53 -6.58
CA ILE A 494 0.93 11.94 -6.84
C ILE A 494 1.02 11.40 -8.27
N ILE A 495 0.04 10.59 -8.69
CA ILE A 495 0.07 9.90 -10.00
C ILE A 495 0.12 10.90 -11.16
N VAL A 496 -0.75 11.92 -11.16
CA VAL A 496 -0.86 12.83 -12.31
C VAL A 496 0.43 13.62 -12.53
N PRO A 497 1.05 14.23 -11.50
CA PRO A 497 2.34 14.90 -11.69
C PRO A 497 3.46 13.97 -12.14
N LEU A 498 3.51 12.75 -11.63
CA LEU A 498 4.53 11.78 -12.03
C LEU A 498 4.39 11.30 -13.47
N LEU A 499 3.17 11.14 -13.98
CA LEU A 499 2.95 10.86 -15.40
C LEU A 499 3.40 12.03 -16.28
N ALA A 500 3.20 13.28 -15.83
CA ALA A 500 3.70 14.46 -16.53
C ALA A 500 5.24 14.49 -16.56
N VAL A 501 5.90 14.15 -15.44
CA VAL A 501 7.36 14.01 -15.38
C VAL A 501 7.83 12.90 -16.33
N ALA A 502 7.18 11.73 -16.33
CA ALA A 502 7.50 10.63 -17.24
C ALA A 502 7.39 11.04 -18.72
N GLY A 503 6.34 11.78 -19.08
CA GLY A 503 6.16 12.33 -20.42
C GLY A 503 7.24 13.34 -20.80
N SER A 504 7.62 14.22 -19.87
CA SER A 504 8.70 15.19 -20.09
C SER A 504 10.05 14.49 -20.29
N LEU A 505 10.37 13.52 -19.43
CA LEU A 505 11.59 12.72 -19.55
C LEU A 505 11.61 11.93 -20.86
N ALA A 506 10.49 11.35 -21.30
CA ALA A 506 10.43 10.60 -22.56
C ALA A 506 10.83 11.46 -23.78
N ALA A 507 10.43 12.73 -23.78
CA ALA A 507 10.72 13.67 -24.85
C ALA A 507 12.18 14.16 -24.87
N LYS A 508 12.92 14.02 -23.76
CA LYS A 508 14.30 14.49 -23.65
C LYS A 508 15.28 13.62 -24.45
N LYS A 509 16.34 14.26 -24.96
CA LYS A 509 17.49 13.59 -25.57
C LYS A 509 18.35 12.95 -24.48
N TYR A 510 18.98 11.83 -24.82
CA TYR A 510 19.94 11.16 -23.96
C TYR A 510 21.32 11.79 -24.09
N SER A 511 21.92 12.15 -22.96
CA SER A 511 23.32 12.57 -22.83
C SER A 511 24.18 11.37 -22.39
N PRO A 512 25.30 11.09 -23.08
CA PRO A 512 26.26 10.07 -22.62
C PRO A 512 26.89 10.45 -21.27
N PRO A 513 27.31 9.47 -20.45
CA PRO A 513 28.00 9.74 -19.20
C PRO A 513 29.29 10.53 -19.42
N SER A 514 29.55 11.48 -18.52
CA SER A 514 30.75 12.31 -18.47
C SER A 514 31.46 12.14 -17.13
N PRO A 515 32.71 12.61 -16.95
CA PRO A 515 33.46 12.47 -15.70
C PRO A 515 32.83 13.08 -14.44
N GLY A 516 31.73 13.82 -14.54
CA GLY A 516 30.93 14.10 -13.35
C GLY A 516 29.44 14.06 -13.62
N THR A 517 29.04 13.07 -14.40
CA THR A 517 27.73 12.44 -14.26
C THR A 517 27.72 11.68 -12.93
N PHE A 518 26.69 11.89 -12.12
CA PHE A 518 26.57 11.23 -10.83
C PHE A 518 26.12 9.78 -11.00
N GLU A 519 26.88 8.83 -10.44
CA GLU A 519 26.59 7.39 -10.58
C GLU A 519 25.47 6.95 -9.63
N VAL A 520 24.31 6.63 -10.21
CA VAL A 520 23.10 6.25 -9.46
C VAL A 520 23.08 4.78 -9.02
N ASP A 521 24.06 3.99 -9.45
CA ASP A 521 24.19 2.55 -9.17
C ASP A 521 25.29 2.23 -8.15
N THR A 522 25.63 3.20 -7.30
CA THR A 522 26.62 3.06 -6.23
C THR A 522 25.97 3.07 -4.83
N PRO A 523 26.62 2.46 -3.81
CA PRO A 523 26.18 2.58 -2.42
C PRO A 523 26.13 4.03 -1.91
N LEU A 524 26.99 4.91 -2.44
CA LEU A 524 26.97 6.35 -2.12
C LEU A 524 25.65 7.00 -2.49
N PHE A 525 25.13 6.70 -3.69
CA PHE A 525 23.81 7.15 -4.11
C PHE A 525 22.72 6.63 -3.16
N GLY A 526 22.79 5.34 -2.81
CA GLY A 526 21.85 4.72 -1.87
C GLY A 526 21.85 5.41 -0.49
N ALA A 527 23.02 5.75 0.04
CA ALA A 527 23.15 6.48 1.31
C ALA A 527 22.60 7.92 1.23
N LEU A 528 22.88 8.63 0.13
CA LEU A 528 22.33 9.97 -0.10
C LEU A 528 20.80 9.95 -0.21
N LEU A 529 20.25 8.95 -0.92
CA LEU A 529 18.81 8.75 -1.05
C LEU A 529 18.14 8.50 0.31
N ILE A 530 18.74 7.64 1.16
CA ILE A 530 18.30 7.44 2.55
C ILE A 530 18.28 8.77 3.31
N GLY A 531 19.36 9.55 3.24
CA GLY A 531 19.46 10.84 3.92
C GLY A 531 18.36 11.82 3.48
N VAL A 532 18.11 11.93 2.17
CA VAL A 532 17.06 12.81 1.64
C VAL A 532 15.66 12.36 2.08
N ILE A 533 15.36 11.06 2.03
CA ILE A 533 14.07 10.52 2.50
C ILE A 533 13.84 10.86 3.98
N LEU A 534 14.84 10.60 4.83
CA LEU A 534 14.74 10.85 6.27
C LEU A 534 14.66 12.33 6.62
N ILE A 535 15.39 13.20 5.93
CA ILE A 535 15.34 14.64 6.15
C ILE A 535 13.97 15.19 5.78
N VAL A 536 13.47 14.86 4.59
CA VAL A 536 12.18 15.39 4.11
C VAL A 536 11.03 14.89 4.97
N GLY A 537 10.96 13.58 5.22
CA GLY A 537 9.89 13.02 6.06
C GLY A 537 10.03 13.43 7.53
N GLY A 538 11.24 13.33 8.09
CA GLY A 538 11.51 13.69 9.48
C GLY A 538 11.18 15.14 9.78
N LEU A 539 11.66 16.09 8.98
CA LEU A 539 11.41 17.52 9.23
C LEU A 539 9.94 17.91 9.05
N THR A 540 9.18 17.18 8.23
CA THR A 540 7.76 17.46 7.98
C THR A 540 6.88 17.06 9.15
N PHE A 541 7.12 15.88 9.75
CA PHE A 541 6.21 15.27 10.72
C PHE A 541 6.73 15.26 12.16
N PHE A 542 8.01 15.60 12.39
CA PHE A 542 8.59 15.58 13.74
C PHE A 542 7.77 16.34 14.79
N PRO A 543 7.24 17.56 14.53
CA PRO A 543 6.42 18.26 15.52
C PRO A 543 5.14 17.49 15.91
N ALA A 544 4.48 16.85 14.94
CA ALA A 544 3.29 16.04 15.21
C ALA A 544 3.65 14.76 15.97
N LEU A 545 4.70 14.05 15.54
CA LEU A 545 5.18 12.84 16.22
C LEU A 545 5.65 13.13 17.66
N ALA A 546 6.22 14.31 17.90
CA ALA A 546 6.60 14.77 19.23
C ALA A 546 5.38 14.85 20.17
N LEU A 547 4.27 15.40 19.69
CA LEU A 547 3.04 15.61 20.49
C LEU A 547 2.18 14.34 20.66
N GLY A 548 2.38 13.31 19.84
CA GLY A 548 1.68 12.03 19.94
C GLY A 548 2.57 10.94 20.55
N PRO A 549 3.11 10.01 19.74
CA PRO A 549 3.75 8.78 20.21
C PRO A 549 5.02 9.02 21.03
N ILE A 550 5.78 10.08 20.77
CA ILE A 550 7.04 10.36 21.49
C ILE A 550 6.74 10.79 22.93
N VAL A 551 5.87 11.77 23.12
CA VAL A 551 5.45 12.20 24.46
C VAL A 551 4.73 11.07 25.19
N GLU A 552 3.87 10.31 24.51
CA GLU A 552 3.23 9.12 25.07
C GLU A 552 4.26 8.12 25.63
N HIS A 553 5.30 7.81 24.85
CA HIS A 553 6.37 6.92 25.29
C HIS A 553 7.12 7.47 26.53
N LEU A 554 7.45 8.76 26.54
CA LEU A 554 8.16 9.38 27.66
C LEU A 554 7.31 9.39 28.95
N LEU A 555 6.00 9.58 28.83
CA LEU A 555 5.06 9.54 29.95
C LEU A 555 4.87 8.11 30.47
N MET A 556 4.77 7.15 29.57
CA MET A 556 4.74 5.71 29.89
C MET A 556 5.99 5.31 30.69
N LEU A 557 7.20 5.75 30.28
CA LEU A 557 8.43 5.48 31.03
C LEU A 557 8.44 6.07 32.45
N ARG A 558 7.62 7.09 32.71
CA ARG A 558 7.41 7.66 34.06
C ARG A 558 6.25 7.01 34.82
N GLY A 559 5.60 5.99 34.26
CA GLY A 559 4.46 5.30 34.86
C GLY A 559 3.15 6.08 34.77
N GLN A 560 3.04 7.08 33.88
CA GLN A 560 1.80 7.84 33.69
C GLN A 560 0.95 7.20 32.57
N VAL A 561 -0.34 7.01 32.86
CA VAL A 561 -1.36 6.43 31.95
C VAL A 561 -2.57 7.38 31.85
N PHE A 562 -3.38 7.24 30.79
CA PHE A 562 -4.47 8.15 30.44
C PHE A 562 -5.81 7.44 30.29
#